data_AF-A0A8S0FLM4-F1
#
_entry.id   AF-A0A8S0FLM4-F1
#
_cell.length_a   1.000
_cell.length_b   1.000
_cell.length_c   1.000
_cell.angle_alpha   90.00
_cell.angle_beta   90.00
_cell.angle_gamma   90.00
#
_symmetry.space_group_name_H-M   'P 1'
#
loop_
_entity.id
_entity.type
_entity.pdbx_description
1 polymer ?
#
loop_
_entity_poly.entity_id
_entity_poly.type
_entity_poly.pdbx_seq_one_letter_code
_entity_poly.pdbx_strand_id
1 'polypeptide(L)'
;MSDATVAEHMQDLYATLLGDLQLLKARRGLSASDLINLDADRLQCLLSGHPKFVFNKGRRGWGKEALERYAPEYTNTFRLHWLAVKREHMIWRCDNDLDIQQLLTAAMDPQEFTRFSQVWQENGLDHNWLPLPVHPWVAQSQWQQKIATDFIADFAEGRMVSLGEFGDQWLAQQSLRTLTNASRRGGLDIKLPLTIYNTSCYRGIPGRYIAAGPHGLQLATTGFCDRRHPGAKRRSDTW
;
A
#
# COMPACT_ATOMS: atom_id res chain seq x y z
N MET A 1 6.56 33.70 3.65
CA MET A 1 6.13 32.66 2.69
C MET A 1 5.64 33.37 1.45
N SER A 2 5.85 32.83 0.25
CA SER A 2 5.23 33.36 -0.97
C SER A 2 3.74 33.03 -1.01
N ASP A 3 2.97 33.76 -1.80
CA ASP A 3 1.53 33.54 -1.97
C ASP A 3 1.22 32.10 -2.41
N ALA A 4 2.04 31.54 -3.31
CA ALA A 4 1.92 30.16 -3.73
C ALA A 4 2.10 29.18 -2.56
N THR A 5 3.13 29.37 -1.74
CA THR A 5 3.36 28.51 -0.56
C THR A 5 2.26 28.67 0.49
N VAL A 6 1.67 29.86 0.64
CA VAL A 6 0.49 30.05 1.50
C VAL A 6 -0.69 29.24 0.97
N ALA A 7 -0.97 29.32 -0.33
CA ALA A 7 -2.08 28.58 -0.95
C ALA A 7 -1.92 27.06 -0.79
N GLU A 8 -0.70 26.54 -0.94
CA GLU A 8 -0.38 25.13 -0.70
C GLU A 8 -0.66 24.70 0.74
N HIS A 9 -0.21 25.50 1.72
CA HIS A 9 -0.47 25.23 3.13
C HIS A 9 -1.95 25.37 3.49
N MET A 10 -2.72 26.23 2.82
CA MET A 10 -4.17 26.30 3.01
C MET A 10 -4.85 25.00 2.59
N GLN A 11 -4.42 24.38 1.50
CA GLN A 11 -4.94 23.06 1.10
C GLN A 11 -4.62 21.99 2.15
N ASP A 12 -3.38 21.97 2.67
CA ASP A 12 -2.97 21.04 3.72
C ASP A 12 -3.74 21.27 5.04
N LEU A 13 -3.99 22.52 5.39
CA LEU A 13 -4.80 22.93 6.54
C LEU A 13 -6.23 22.40 6.41
N TYR A 14 -6.93 22.69 5.30
CA TYR A 14 -8.31 22.25 5.13
C TYR A 14 -8.44 20.73 5.01
N ALA A 15 -7.48 20.05 4.38
CA ALA A 15 -7.42 18.59 4.40
C ALA A 15 -7.28 18.04 5.83
N THR A 16 -6.50 18.72 6.67
CA THR A 16 -6.35 18.37 8.09
C THR A 16 -7.64 18.59 8.87
N LEU A 17 -8.30 19.74 8.68
CA LEU A 17 -9.58 20.02 9.33
C LEU A 17 -10.68 19.04 8.91
N LEU A 18 -10.73 18.64 7.63
CA LEU A 18 -11.67 17.62 7.16
C LEU A 18 -11.46 16.28 7.86
N GLY A 19 -10.20 15.83 7.97
CA GLY A 19 -9.86 14.60 8.69
C GLY A 19 -10.17 14.69 10.18
N ASP A 20 -9.92 15.85 10.80
CA ASP A 20 -10.21 16.07 12.23
C ASP A 20 -11.72 16.08 12.52
N LEU A 21 -12.53 16.68 11.63
CA LEU A 21 -13.99 16.62 11.73
C LEU A 21 -14.51 15.19 11.61
N GLN A 22 -13.93 14.41 10.70
CA GLN A 22 -14.25 12.99 10.57
C GLN A 22 -13.92 12.21 11.85
N LEU A 23 -12.73 12.42 12.43
CA LEU A 23 -12.33 11.79 13.68
C LEU A 23 -13.23 12.21 14.86
N LEU A 24 -13.57 13.49 14.94
CA LEU A 24 -14.48 14.02 15.97
C LEU A 24 -15.86 13.36 15.88
N LYS A 25 -16.39 13.18 14.67
CA LYS A 25 -17.64 12.46 14.43
C LYS A 25 -17.52 10.99 14.79
N ALA A 26 -16.47 10.31 14.32
CA ALA A 26 -16.29 8.88 14.49
C ALA A 26 -15.99 8.45 15.94
N ARG A 27 -15.42 9.33 16.76
CA ARG A 27 -15.13 9.09 18.18
C ARG A 27 -16.22 9.58 19.13
N ARG A 28 -17.28 10.22 18.62
CA ARG A 28 -18.33 10.81 19.46
C ARG A 28 -18.99 9.71 20.32
N GLY A 29 -19.03 9.94 21.63
CA GLY A 29 -19.63 9.02 22.59
C GLY A 29 -18.75 7.84 23.01
N LEU A 30 -17.51 7.75 22.51
CA LEU A 30 -16.55 6.72 22.93
C LEU A 30 -15.68 7.24 24.07
N SER A 31 -15.64 6.51 25.17
CA SER A 31 -14.66 6.71 26.25
C SER A 31 -13.29 6.15 25.88
N ALA A 32 -12.28 6.45 26.69
CA ALA A 32 -10.96 5.84 26.53
C ALA A 32 -11.01 4.31 26.64
N SER A 33 -11.83 3.78 27.56
CA SER A 33 -12.05 2.34 27.72
C SER A 33 -12.71 1.71 26.49
N ASP A 34 -13.64 2.42 25.84
CA ASP A 34 -14.25 1.94 24.60
C ASP A 34 -13.23 1.88 23.47
N LEU A 35 -12.38 2.91 23.35
CA LEU A 35 -11.36 2.99 22.31
C LEU A 35 -10.32 1.86 22.40
N ILE A 36 -9.84 1.51 23.59
CA ILE A 36 -8.84 0.43 23.75
C ILE A 36 -9.42 -0.97 23.49
N ASN A 37 -10.75 -1.12 23.53
CA ASN A 37 -11.46 -2.36 23.23
C ASN A 37 -11.86 -2.47 21.75
N LEU A 38 -11.60 -1.45 20.94
CA LEU A 38 -11.80 -1.53 19.50
C LEU A 38 -10.81 -2.51 18.87
N ASP A 39 -11.23 -3.06 17.74
CA ASP A 39 -10.34 -3.76 16.83
C ASP A 39 -9.09 -2.92 16.50
N ALA A 40 -7.92 -3.55 16.43
CA ALA A 40 -6.64 -2.85 16.30
C ALA A 40 -6.56 -1.99 15.03
N ASP A 41 -7.06 -2.49 13.91
CA ASP A 41 -7.07 -1.74 12.64
C ASP A 41 -8.01 -0.54 12.71
N ARG A 42 -9.17 -0.71 13.36
CA ARG A 42 -10.11 0.37 13.61
C ARG A 42 -9.52 1.44 14.53
N LEU A 43 -8.91 1.04 15.64
CA LEU A 43 -8.25 1.95 16.58
C LEU A 43 -7.13 2.72 15.90
N GLN A 44 -6.30 2.04 15.10
CA GLN A 44 -5.23 2.65 14.33
C GLN A 44 -5.78 3.74 13.40
N CYS A 45 -6.88 3.51 12.70
CA CYS A 45 -7.51 4.52 11.84
C CYS A 45 -8.04 5.73 12.61
N LEU A 46 -8.46 5.52 13.86
CA LEU A 46 -8.92 6.55 14.76
C LEU A 46 -7.77 7.22 15.52
N LEU A 47 -6.52 7.17 15.08
CA LEU A 47 -5.43 7.98 15.65
C LEU A 47 -5.42 9.40 15.07
N SER A 48 -4.96 10.38 15.86
CA SER A 48 -4.99 11.80 15.47
C SER A 48 -3.92 12.21 14.46
N GLY A 49 -3.03 11.31 14.08
CA GLY A 49 -1.88 11.58 13.19
C GLY A 49 -0.62 12.03 13.94
N HIS A 50 0.34 12.60 13.21
CA HIS A 50 1.64 12.98 13.76
C HIS A 50 1.53 14.14 14.77
N PRO A 51 2.08 14.04 15.99
CA PRO A 51 1.85 15.04 17.05
C PRO A 51 2.62 16.36 16.84
N LYS A 52 3.67 16.37 16.01
CA LYS A 52 4.50 17.57 15.75
C LYS A 52 4.02 18.45 14.59
N PHE A 53 3.48 17.84 13.53
CA PHE A 53 3.15 18.60 12.32
C PHE A 53 1.75 19.18 12.46
N VAL A 54 1.60 20.48 12.23
CA VAL A 54 0.32 21.17 12.39
C VAL A 54 -0.71 20.63 11.38
N PHE A 55 -0.32 20.51 10.11
CA PHE A 55 -1.17 20.00 9.04
C PHE A 55 -0.83 18.53 8.74
N ASN A 56 -1.00 17.66 9.74
CA ASN A 56 -0.53 16.28 9.70
C ASN A 56 -1.35 15.35 8.79
N LYS A 57 -2.45 15.83 8.18
CA LYS A 57 -3.24 15.10 7.18
C LYS A 57 -3.30 15.84 5.84
N GLY A 58 -2.41 16.83 5.64
CA GLY A 58 -2.16 17.44 4.34
C GLY A 58 -1.57 16.42 3.37
N ARG A 59 -2.26 16.19 2.24
CA ARG A 59 -1.92 15.16 1.24
C ARG A 59 -2.01 15.79 -0.14
N ARG A 60 -0.98 16.54 -0.52
CA ARG A 60 -1.02 17.32 -1.77
C ARG A 60 -1.24 16.40 -2.97
N GLY A 61 -2.20 16.80 -3.81
CA GLY A 61 -2.73 16.00 -4.92
C GLY A 61 -4.03 15.28 -4.60
N TRP A 62 -4.46 15.20 -3.33
CA TRP A 62 -5.75 14.62 -2.96
C TRP A 62 -6.79 15.71 -2.72
N GLY A 63 -7.86 15.66 -3.50
CA GLY A 63 -9.11 16.36 -3.19
C GLY A 63 -9.93 15.60 -2.14
N LYS A 64 -11.09 16.16 -1.79
CA LYS A 64 -12.01 15.59 -0.78
C LYS A 64 -12.37 14.13 -1.06
N GLU A 65 -12.72 13.78 -2.30
CA GLU A 65 -13.12 12.41 -2.66
C GLU A 65 -11.97 11.40 -2.46
N ALA A 66 -10.75 11.80 -2.79
CA ALA A 66 -9.57 10.96 -2.59
C ALA A 66 -9.25 10.80 -1.09
N LEU A 67 -9.41 11.86 -0.29
CA LEU A 67 -9.30 11.77 1.17
C LEU A 67 -10.33 10.78 1.73
N GLU A 68 -11.60 10.94 1.36
CA GLU A 68 -12.67 10.06 1.85
C GLU A 68 -12.43 8.59 1.46
N ARG A 69 -12.03 8.32 0.21
CA ARG A 69 -11.78 6.93 -0.23
C ARG A 69 -10.54 6.30 0.37
N TYR A 70 -9.44 7.03 0.48
CA TYR A 70 -8.11 6.43 0.65
C TYR A 70 -7.40 6.83 1.95
N ALA A 71 -7.89 7.83 2.70
CA ALA A 71 -7.25 8.22 3.95
C ALA A 71 -7.77 7.40 5.15
N PRO A 72 -6.87 6.99 6.07
CA PRO A 72 -7.17 6.06 7.16
C PRO A 72 -8.27 6.57 8.09
N GLU A 73 -8.33 7.88 8.36
CA GLU A 73 -9.33 8.46 9.27
C GLU A 73 -10.79 8.30 8.79
N TYR A 74 -11.01 8.02 7.51
CA TYR A 74 -12.32 7.73 6.95
C TYR A 74 -12.68 6.25 6.99
N THR A 75 -11.71 5.37 7.25
CA THR A 75 -11.92 3.92 7.42
C THR A 75 -12.61 3.20 6.27
N ASN A 76 -12.55 3.80 5.08
CA ASN A 76 -13.06 3.18 3.87
C ASN A 76 -12.05 2.15 3.36
N THR A 77 -12.58 1.18 2.62
CA THR A 77 -11.80 0.13 1.99
C THR A 77 -11.93 0.20 0.48
N PHE A 78 -10.94 -0.36 -0.22
CA PHE A 78 -10.88 -0.34 -1.69
C PHE A 78 -10.13 -1.54 -2.25
N ARG A 79 -10.40 -1.88 -3.50
CA ARG A 79 -9.63 -2.88 -4.26
C ARG A 79 -8.36 -2.27 -4.84
N LEU A 80 -7.38 -3.13 -5.09
CA LEU A 80 -6.17 -2.75 -5.81
C LEU A 80 -6.40 -2.83 -7.31
N HIS A 81 -5.72 -1.96 -8.04
CA HIS A 81 -5.60 -2.07 -9.49
C HIS A 81 -4.41 -2.96 -9.83
N TRP A 82 -4.52 -3.74 -10.90
CA TRP A 82 -3.48 -4.66 -11.33
C TRP A 82 -2.99 -4.32 -12.74
N LEU A 83 -1.67 -4.35 -12.88
CA LEU A 83 -0.98 -4.26 -14.16
C LEU A 83 -0.28 -5.59 -14.43
N ALA A 84 -0.13 -5.94 -15.70
CA ALA A 84 0.87 -6.89 -16.15
C ALA A 84 2.07 -6.12 -16.68
N VAL A 85 3.28 -6.50 -16.27
CA VAL A 85 4.53 -5.89 -16.73
C VAL A 85 5.46 -6.99 -17.22
N LYS A 86 6.17 -6.75 -18.34
CA LYS A 86 7.18 -7.71 -18.82
C LYS A 86 8.26 -7.92 -17.77
N ARG A 87 8.63 -9.17 -17.55
CA ARG A 87 9.61 -9.62 -16.55
C ARG A 87 10.95 -8.92 -16.69
N GLU A 88 11.40 -8.64 -17.91
CA GLU A 88 12.67 -7.93 -18.18
C GLU A 88 12.70 -6.49 -17.66
N HIS A 89 11.53 -5.88 -17.41
CA HIS A 89 11.40 -4.53 -16.86
C HIS A 89 11.15 -4.51 -15.35
N MET A 90 11.11 -5.68 -14.70
CA MET A 90 10.89 -5.80 -13.26
C MET A 90 12.04 -6.50 -12.56
N ILE A 91 12.54 -5.85 -11.50
CA ILE A 91 13.41 -6.51 -10.54
C ILE A 91 12.53 -7.15 -9.46
N TRP A 92 12.37 -8.48 -9.55
CA TRP A 92 11.69 -9.27 -8.55
C TRP A 92 12.66 -9.74 -7.46
N ARG A 93 12.29 -9.58 -6.19
CA ARG A 93 13.01 -10.11 -5.02
C ARG A 93 11.99 -10.63 -4.02
N CYS A 94 12.13 -11.88 -3.64
CA CYS A 94 11.34 -12.54 -2.62
C CYS A 94 12.27 -13.42 -1.77
N ASP A 95 11.88 -13.73 -0.54
CA ASP A 95 12.55 -14.79 0.23
C ASP A 95 12.20 -16.16 -0.38
N ASN A 96 13.00 -17.18 -0.09
CA ASN A 96 12.91 -18.49 -0.75
C ASN A 96 11.59 -19.23 -0.46
N ASP A 97 10.89 -18.85 0.61
CA ASP A 97 9.67 -19.52 1.08
C ASP A 97 8.36 -18.93 0.52
N LEU A 98 8.45 -17.84 -0.26
CA LEU A 98 7.30 -17.15 -0.84
C LEU A 98 7.41 -17.05 -2.36
N ASP A 99 6.35 -17.47 -3.06
CA ASP A 99 6.21 -17.28 -4.51
C ASP A 99 5.07 -16.31 -4.87
N ILE A 100 4.98 -16.00 -6.16
CA ILE A 100 3.96 -15.07 -6.67
C ILE A 100 2.54 -15.63 -6.50
N GLN A 101 2.35 -16.95 -6.60
CA GLN A 101 1.03 -17.56 -6.48
C GLN A 101 0.51 -17.45 -5.04
N GLN A 102 1.37 -17.64 -4.05
CA GLN A 102 1.06 -17.42 -2.64
C GLN A 102 0.71 -15.95 -2.36
N LEU A 103 1.41 -15.01 -2.99
CA LEU A 103 1.10 -13.58 -2.84
C LEU A 103 -0.22 -13.19 -3.51
N LEU A 104 -0.54 -13.75 -4.69
CA LEU A 104 -1.82 -13.53 -5.37
C LEU A 104 -2.98 -14.12 -4.56
N THR A 105 -2.83 -15.33 -4.04
CA THR A 105 -3.86 -15.98 -3.20
C THR A 105 -4.02 -15.30 -1.84
N ALA A 106 -3.00 -14.58 -1.34
CA ALA A 106 -3.12 -13.71 -0.17
C ALA A 106 -3.89 -12.40 -0.46
N ALA A 107 -3.97 -11.99 -1.73
CA ALA A 107 -4.64 -10.76 -2.15
C ALA A 107 -6.00 -10.98 -2.84
N MET A 108 -6.29 -12.19 -3.30
CA MET A 108 -7.51 -12.57 -4.01
C MET A 108 -8.09 -13.86 -3.41
N ASP A 109 -9.40 -13.90 -3.21
CA ASP A 109 -10.11 -15.14 -2.99
C ASP A 109 -10.11 -16.01 -4.27
N PRO A 110 -10.53 -17.30 -4.20
CA PRO A 110 -10.53 -18.19 -5.36
C PRO A 110 -11.39 -17.70 -6.55
N GLN A 111 -12.48 -16.97 -6.28
CA GLN A 111 -13.37 -16.46 -7.32
C GLN A 111 -12.69 -15.30 -8.07
N GLU A 112 -12.14 -14.34 -7.35
CA GLU A 112 -11.41 -13.21 -7.91
C GLU A 112 -10.13 -13.67 -8.61
N PHE A 113 -9.44 -14.69 -8.08
CA PHE A 113 -8.26 -15.28 -8.73
C PHE A 113 -8.62 -15.93 -10.07
N THR A 114 -9.77 -16.61 -10.14
CA THR A 114 -10.27 -17.18 -11.40
C THR A 114 -10.58 -16.09 -12.41
N ARG A 115 -11.27 -15.01 -11.98
CA ARG A 115 -11.58 -13.85 -12.83
C ARG A 115 -10.29 -13.16 -13.32
N PHE A 116 -9.31 -12.99 -12.44
CA PHE A 116 -8.00 -12.43 -12.78
C PHE A 116 -7.27 -13.30 -13.81
N SER A 117 -7.26 -14.62 -13.60
CA SER A 117 -6.64 -15.58 -14.51
C SER A 117 -7.30 -15.59 -15.88
N GLN A 118 -8.63 -15.44 -15.95
CA GLN A 118 -9.34 -15.31 -17.22
C GLN A 118 -8.90 -14.07 -17.99
N VAL A 119 -8.90 -12.89 -17.34
CA VAL A 119 -8.45 -11.64 -17.97
C VAL A 119 -6.98 -11.72 -18.39
N TRP A 120 -6.15 -12.41 -17.60
CA TRP A 120 -4.76 -12.66 -17.94
C TRP A 120 -4.61 -13.45 -19.26
N GLN A 121 -5.40 -14.51 -19.44
CA GLN A 121 -5.41 -15.32 -20.67
C GLN A 121 -6.01 -14.57 -21.87
N GLU A 122 -7.09 -13.81 -21.67
CA GLU A 122 -7.73 -13.00 -22.72
C GLU A 122 -6.78 -11.94 -23.30
N ASN A 123 -5.85 -11.42 -22.49
CA ASN A 123 -4.80 -10.51 -22.93
C ASN A 123 -3.56 -11.22 -23.51
N GLY A 124 -3.58 -12.56 -23.64
CA GLY A 124 -2.46 -13.33 -24.20
C GLY A 124 -1.19 -13.29 -23.36
N LEU A 125 -1.31 -13.07 -22.04
CA LEU A 125 -0.17 -12.92 -21.15
C LEU A 125 0.38 -14.29 -20.74
N ASP A 126 1.68 -14.48 -20.94
CA ASP A 126 2.40 -15.72 -20.61
C ASP A 126 3.30 -15.56 -19.37
N HIS A 127 4.21 -16.52 -19.17
CA HIS A 127 5.17 -16.53 -18.07
C HIS A 127 6.23 -15.40 -18.11
N ASN A 128 6.35 -14.70 -19.24
CA ASN A 128 7.21 -13.53 -19.39
C ASN A 128 6.60 -12.27 -18.79
N TRP A 129 5.38 -12.35 -18.27
CA TRP A 129 4.69 -11.25 -17.59
C TRP A 129 4.59 -11.50 -16.09
N LEU A 130 4.63 -10.40 -15.34
CA LEU A 130 4.47 -10.40 -13.89
C LEU A 130 3.28 -9.52 -13.48
N PRO A 131 2.44 -9.97 -12.53
CA PRO A 131 1.39 -9.15 -11.97
C PRO A 131 1.98 -8.11 -11.01
N LEU A 132 1.55 -6.87 -11.14
CA LEU A 132 1.98 -5.75 -10.32
C LEU A 132 0.75 -5.06 -9.71
N PRO A 133 0.54 -5.13 -8.39
CA PRO A 133 -0.51 -4.37 -7.72
C PRO A 133 -0.13 -2.89 -7.65
N VAL A 134 -1.13 -2.03 -7.84
CA VAL A 134 -1.01 -0.57 -7.87
C VAL A 134 -2.13 0.03 -7.02
N HIS A 135 -1.79 1.06 -6.24
CA HIS A 135 -2.78 1.77 -5.45
C HIS A 135 -3.81 2.43 -6.38
N PRO A 136 -5.13 2.27 -6.17
CA PRO A 136 -6.15 2.72 -7.12
C PRO A 136 -6.11 4.23 -7.35
N TRP A 137 -5.76 5.06 -6.37
CA TRP A 137 -5.53 6.50 -6.63
C TRP A 137 -4.49 6.75 -7.73
N VAL A 138 -3.41 5.96 -7.77
CA VAL A 138 -2.40 6.07 -8.83
C VAL A 138 -2.98 5.51 -10.14
N ALA A 139 -3.75 4.42 -10.10
CA ALA A 139 -4.38 3.86 -11.30
C ALA A 139 -5.63 4.62 -11.82
N GLN A 140 -6.27 5.48 -11.03
CA GLN A 140 -7.47 6.22 -11.45
C GLN A 140 -7.15 7.70 -11.63
N SER A 141 -6.62 8.35 -10.59
CA SER A 141 -6.24 9.77 -10.64
C SER A 141 -4.91 9.98 -11.35
N GLN A 142 -3.98 9.00 -11.34
CA GLN A 142 -2.76 9.07 -12.16
C GLN A 142 -2.81 8.29 -13.47
N TRP A 143 -3.83 7.48 -13.76
CA TRP A 143 -4.09 7.10 -15.14
C TRP A 143 -4.54 8.28 -16.00
N GLN A 144 -5.08 9.34 -15.39
CA GLN A 144 -5.24 10.61 -16.10
C GLN A 144 -4.02 11.54 -16.02
N GLN A 145 -3.12 11.40 -15.03
CA GLN A 145 -2.12 12.44 -14.75
C GLN A 145 -0.64 12.01 -14.62
N LYS A 146 -0.30 10.75 -14.32
CA LYS A 146 1.10 10.30 -14.25
C LYS A 146 1.38 8.88 -14.73
N ILE A 147 0.71 7.80 -14.31
CA ILE A 147 1.05 6.47 -14.86
C ILE A 147 0.80 6.44 -16.37
N ALA A 148 -0.38 6.86 -16.83
CA ALA A 148 -0.63 6.86 -18.27
C ALA A 148 0.07 8.00 -19.01
N THR A 149 0.70 8.97 -18.33
CA THR A 149 1.40 10.10 -18.95
C THR A 149 2.91 9.87 -18.92
N ASP A 150 3.47 9.60 -17.75
CA ASP A 150 4.89 9.29 -17.49
C ASP A 150 5.29 7.93 -18.08
N PHE A 151 4.37 6.95 -18.13
CA PHE A 151 4.63 5.61 -18.70
C PHE A 151 3.81 5.34 -19.97
N ILE A 152 3.31 6.40 -20.66
CA ILE A 152 2.52 6.24 -21.89
C ILE A 152 3.26 5.42 -22.95
N ALA A 153 4.57 5.61 -23.05
CA ALA A 153 5.43 4.89 -23.99
C ALA A 153 5.44 3.39 -23.67
N ASP A 154 5.54 3.00 -22.39
CA ASP A 154 5.55 1.60 -22.00
C ASP A 154 4.20 0.92 -22.25
N PHE A 155 3.07 1.64 -22.13
CA PHE A 155 1.77 1.14 -22.56
C PHE A 155 1.67 1.04 -24.09
N ALA A 156 2.08 2.08 -24.82
CA ALA A 156 2.02 2.12 -26.28
C ALA A 156 2.89 1.05 -26.94
N GLU A 157 4.04 0.72 -26.33
CA GLU A 157 4.96 -0.31 -26.81
C GLU A 157 4.59 -1.72 -26.29
N GLY A 158 3.49 -1.87 -25.55
CA GLY A 158 3.06 -3.16 -25.03
C GLY A 158 4.05 -3.77 -24.05
N ARG A 159 4.71 -2.95 -23.24
CA ARG A 159 5.55 -3.39 -22.10
C ARG A 159 4.75 -3.50 -20.80
N MET A 160 3.61 -2.81 -20.74
CA MET A 160 2.67 -2.81 -19.63
C MET A 160 1.24 -2.95 -20.14
N VAL A 161 0.42 -3.74 -19.44
CA VAL A 161 -1.01 -3.93 -19.73
C VAL A 161 -1.82 -3.65 -18.48
N SER A 162 -2.89 -2.85 -18.61
CA SER A 162 -3.80 -2.56 -17.52
C SER A 162 -4.88 -3.64 -17.44
N LEU A 163 -4.99 -4.34 -16.31
CA LEU A 163 -5.95 -5.44 -16.14
C LEU A 163 -7.24 -4.97 -15.47
N GLY A 164 -7.17 -3.95 -14.61
CA GLY A 164 -8.32 -3.45 -13.83
C GLY A 164 -8.21 -3.77 -12.34
N GLU A 165 -9.33 -3.65 -11.62
CA GLU A 165 -9.39 -3.89 -10.18
C GLU A 165 -9.78 -5.33 -9.86
N PHE A 166 -9.04 -5.99 -8.96
CA PHE A 166 -9.27 -7.37 -8.54
C PHE A 166 -8.91 -7.60 -7.08
N GLY A 167 -9.57 -8.61 -6.51
CA GLY A 167 -9.23 -9.18 -5.22
C GLY A 167 -9.96 -8.54 -4.04
N ASP A 168 -9.30 -8.66 -2.91
CA ASP A 168 -9.80 -8.26 -1.60
C ASP A 168 -9.92 -6.73 -1.43
N GLN A 169 -10.64 -6.36 -0.37
CA GLN A 169 -10.74 -4.98 0.09
C GLN A 169 -9.59 -4.67 1.05
N TRP A 170 -8.92 -3.55 0.82
CA TRP A 170 -7.76 -3.11 1.58
C TRP A 170 -8.08 -1.84 2.36
N LEU A 171 -7.57 -1.76 3.59
CA LEU A 171 -7.68 -0.61 4.48
C LEU A 171 -6.33 0.09 4.58
N ALA A 172 -6.31 1.40 4.36
CA ALA A 172 -5.09 2.18 4.53
C ALA A 172 -4.69 2.29 6.01
N GLN A 173 -3.41 2.05 6.32
CA GLN A 173 -2.83 2.33 7.63
C GLN A 173 -2.42 3.81 7.75
N GLN A 174 -1.91 4.21 8.92
CA GLN A 174 -1.43 5.58 9.18
C GLN A 174 -0.32 6.06 8.21
N SER A 175 0.41 5.12 7.61
CA SER A 175 1.43 5.45 6.59
C SER A 175 0.83 5.80 5.21
N LEU A 176 -0.49 5.68 5.04
CA LEU A 176 -1.29 5.79 3.80
C LEU A 176 -1.04 4.69 2.77
N ARG A 177 0.21 4.30 2.61
CA ARG A 177 0.67 3.46 1.51
C ARG A 177 0.90 1.99 1.89
N THR A 178 0.95 1.68 3.19
CA THR A 178 0.81 0.32 3.69
C THR A 178 -0.66 0.07 3.95
N LEU A 179 -1.15 -1.04 3.46
CA LEU A 179 -2.55 -1.42 3.50
C LEU A 179 -2.68 -2.80 4.16
N THR A 180 -3.72 -2.94 4.97
CA THR A 180 -4.10 -4.19 5.62
C THR A 180 -5.32 -4.79 4.94
N ASN A 181 -5.31 -6.11 4.76
CA ASN A 181 -6.41 -6.81 4.13
C ASN A 181 -7.64 -6.82 5.07
N ALA A 182 -8.70 -6.11 4.67
CA ALA A 182 -9.93 -5.99 5.45
C ALA A 182 -10.93 -7.12 5.15
N SER A 183 -10.79 -7.80 4.01
CA SER A 183 -11.63 -8.95 3.64
C SER A 183 -11.21 -10.22 4.38
N ARG A 184 -9.90 -10.47 4.50
CA ARG A 184 -9.34 -11.72 5.05
C ARG A 184 -8.20 -11.39 6.03
N ARG A 185 -8.49 -11.52 7.32
CA ARG A 185 -7.56 -11.19 8.42
C ARG A 185 -6.46 -12.25 8.58
N GLY A 186 -5.29 -11.80 9.07
CA GLY A 186 -4.16 -12.68 9.43
C GLY A 186 -3.15 -12.92 8.31
N GLY A 187 -3.28 -12.20 7.19
CA GLY A 187 -2.36 -12.29 6.04
C GLY A 187 -1.25 -11.23 6.04
N LEU A 188 -0.68 -11.03 4.85
CA LEU A 188 0.36 -10.06 4.58
C LEU A 188 -0.22 -8.66 4.37
N ASP A 189 0.38 -7.65 4.99
CA ASP A 189 0.17 -6.26 4.60
C ASP A 189 0.86 -5.98 3.26
N ILE A 190 0.29 -5.11 2.45
CA ILE A 190 0.88 -4.68 1.18
C ILE A 190 1.31 -3.22 1.25
N LYS A 191 2.48 -2.90 0.70
CA LYS A 191 2.99 -1.53 0.64
C LYS A 191 3.19 -1.09 -0.80
N LEU A 192 2.45 -0.06 -1.22
CA LEU A 192 2.41 0.39 -2.60
C LEU A 192 3.07 1.77 -2.75
N PRO A 193 3.64 2.10 -3.92
CA PRO A 193 4.07 3.47 -4.19
C PRO A 193 2.87 4.43 -4.23
N LEU A 194 3.01 5.59 -3.60
CA LEU A 194 2.00 6.64 -3.62
C LEU A 194 2.67 7.99 -3.80
N THR A 195 2.58 8.56 -4.99
CA THR A 195 3.25 9.83 -5.36
C THR A 195 2.47 11.04 -4.87
N ILE A 196 2.29 11.13 -3.54
CA ILE A 196 1.73 12.27 -2.84
C ILE A 196 2.79 12.90 -1.93
N TYR A 197 2.66 14.20 -1.69
CA TYR A 197 3.46 14.89 -0.69
C TYR A 197 2.69 14.92 0.63
N ASN A 198 3.29 14.39 1.70
CA ASN A 198 2.70 14.34 3.03
C ASN A 198 3.80 14.55 4.08
N THR A 199 3.56 15.46 5.04
CA THR A 199 4.49 15.86 6.12
C THR A 199 5.94 16.06 5.62
N SER A 200 6.10 16.97 4.65
CA SER A 200 7.39 17.38 4.09
C SER A 200 8.12 16.35 3.20
N CYS A 201 7.50 15.22 2.82
CA CYS A 201 8.13 14.26 1.91
C CYS A 201 7.17 13.57 0.93
N TYR A 202 7.70 13.21 -0.24
CA TYR A 202 6.98 12.36 -1.20
C TYR A 202 6.94 10.91 -0.70
N ARG A 203 5.77 10.28 -0.78
CA ARG A 203 5.54 8.90 -0.29
C ARG A 203 5.82 7.82 -1.35
N GLY A 204 6.80 8.04 -2.22
CA GLY A 204 7.30 7.06 -3.18
C GLY A 204 8.20 5.97 -2.56
N ILE A 205 8.50 4.91 -3.32
CA ILE A 205 9.41 3.83 -2.89
C ILE A 205 10.61 3.81 -3.84
N PRO A 206 11.80 4.29 -3.42
CA PRO A 206 12.97 4.34 -4.29
C PRO A 206 13.55 2.95 -4.54
N GLY A 207 13.74 2.57 -5.82
CA GLY A 207 14.19 1.23 -6.22
C GLY A 207 15.50 0.76 -5.56
N ARG A 208 16.46 1.68 -5.33
CA ARG A 208 17.76 1.36 -4.72
C ARG A 208 17.69 0.70 -3.34
N TYR A 209 16.63 0.99 -2.56
CA TYR A 209 16.46 0.45 -1.21
C TYR A 209 15.55 -0.78 -1.15
N ILE A 210 14.72 -0.99 -2.18
CA ILE A 210 13.74 -2.10 -2.20
C ILE A 210 14.46 -3.43 -2.36
N ALA A 211 15.46 -3.49 -3.24
CA ALA A 211 16.16 -4.74 -3.55
C ALA A 211 16.88 -5.36 -2.34
N ALA A 212 17.24 -4.55 -1.34
CA ALA A 212 17.92 -5.00 -0.12
C ALA A 212 16.98 -5.31 1.04
N GLY A 213 15.70 -4.89 0.96
CA GLY A 213 14.72 -5.02 2.04
C GLY A 213 14.52 -6.46 2.53
N PRO A 214 14.22 -7.43 1.65
CA PRO A 214 14.01 -8.83 2.04
C PRO A 214 15.23 -9.42 2.77
N HIS A 215 16.43 -9.21 2.23
CA HIS A 215 17.67 -9.73 2.82
C HIS A 215 17.98 -9.08 4.18
N GLY A 216 17.72 -7.77 4.33
CA GLY A 216 17.87 -7.09 5.62
C GLY A 216 16.92 -7.62 6.69
N LEU A 217 15.67 -7.93 6.33
CA LEU A 217 14.68 -8.51 7.24
C LEU A 217 15.08 -9.95 7.65
N GLN A 218 15.56 -10.75 6.70
CA GLN A 218 16.02 -12.10 6.96
C GLN A 218 17.19 -12.09 7.95
N LEU A 219 18.21 -11.26 7.72
CA LEU A 219 19.35 -11.08 8.63
C LEU A 219 18.92 -10.65 10.03
N ALA A 220 18.00 -9.68 10.13
CA ALA A 220 17.50 -9.22 11.42
C ALA A 220 16.76 -10.35 12.17
N THR A 221 15.93 -11.10 11.46
CA THR A 221 15.16 -12.22 12.03
C THR A 221 16.09 -13.33 12.50
N THR A 222 17.05 -13.75 11.68
CA THR A 222 18.06 -14.74 12.08
C THR A 222 18.86 -14.25 13.29
N GLY A 223 19.29 -12.99 13.31
CA GLY A 223 20.00 -12.41 14.45
C GLY A 223 19.18 -12.36 15.75
N PHE A 224 17.87 -12.13 15.67
CA PHE A 224 16.96 -12.18 16.83
C PHE A 224 16.68 -13.61 17.31
N CYS A 225 16.61 -14.58 16.39
CA CYS A 225 16.44 -16.00 16.72
C CYS A 225 17.71 -16.58 17.35
N ASP A 226 18.88 -16.28 16.79
CA ASP A 226 20.17 -16.75 17.30
C ASP A 226 20.48 -16.17 18.70
N ARG A 227 20.07 -14.92 18.98
CA ARG A 227 20.21 -14.33 20.33
C ARG A 227 19.27 -14.90 21.38
N ARG A 228 18.14 -15.50 21.00
CA ARG A 228 17.21 -16.16 21.94
C ARG A 228 17.64 -17.59 22.31
N HIS A 229 18.59 -18.19 21.58
CA HIS A 229 19.13 -19.51 21.90
C HIS A 229 20.67 -19.54 21.80
N PRO A 230 21.42 -19.10 22.83
CA PRO A 230 22.89 -19.09 22.82
C PRO A 230 23.56 -20.49 22.79
N GLY A 231 22.80 -21.57 22.61
CA GLY A 231 23.29 -22.95 22.77
C GLY A 231 22.76 -23.98 21.78
N ALA A 232 21.96 -23.60 20.78
CA ALA A 232 21.52 -24.55 19.76
C ALA A 232 22.62 -24.70 18.69
N LYS A 233 23.62 -25.54 18.97
CA LYS A 233 24.53 -26.07 17.94
C LYS A 233 23.66 -26.64 16.81
N ARG A 234 23.74 -26.06 15.60
CA ARG A 234 23.30 -26.74 14.38
C ARG A 234 24.04 -28.07 14.33
N ARG A 235 23.35 -29.19 14.55
CA ARG A 235 23.87 -30.49 14.14
C ARG A 235 23.88 -30.50 12.62
N SER A 236 25.08 -30.45 12.07
CA SER A 236 25.36 -30.88 10.71
C SER A 236 25.15 -32.38 10.67
N ASP A 237 24.02 -32.82 10.14
CA ASP A 237 23.88 -34.21 9.70
C ASP A 237 23.90 -34.20 8.17
N THR A 238 25.10 -34.43 7.66
CA THR A 238 25.36 -35.17 6.42
C THR A 238 24.43 -36.37 6.34
N TRP A 239 23.65 -36.50 5.26
CA TRP A 239 23.66 -37.57 4.26
C TRP A 239 22.77 -37.15 3.08
#